data_AF-M2TFT4-F1
#
_entry.id   AF-M2TFT4-F1
#
_cell.length_a   1.000
_cell.length_b   1.000
_cell.length_c   1.000
_cell.angle_alpha   90.00
_cell.angle_beta   90.00
_cell.angle_gamma   90.00
#
_symmetry.space_group_name_H-M   'P 1'
#
loop_
_entity.id
_entity.type
_entity.pdbx_description
1 polymer ?
#
loop_
_entity_poly.entity_id
_entity_poly.type
_entity_poly.pdbx_seq_one_letter_code
_entity_poly.pdbx_strand_id
1 'polypeptide(L)'
;MQLTTFLSTASAIIATASASARSAVSLNKECNFNQPYARVINRCDYDVYLWSVFKGDGCPDDEAVVLKTGETYAENYLDSGSTGVGVSIKISKSMECKGTDITQLEYFIDESETYGGNYLDVSYVDCGGMDCPARKDGYYLVAGDQVGKQKAAADNTWCPILSCTDAATCDTMSYVLPDDKQTKTCTQNGNMDFYLCGGEAPGTDNDSAPKPKPSSSKQPESSATPSSTSTPSSTSTPSSTSTPSSTSTADSSSVTPSPTPTPMPSPSTPGLVKTEIVYVTAYVNAKRHEHGRRHQVFHA
;
A
#
# COMPACT_ATOMS: atom_id res chain seq x y z
N MET A 1 45.71 -6.00 51.40
CA MET A 1 44.28 -5.94 51.04
C MET A 1 44.19 -5.85 49.54
N GLN A 2 43.86 -6.96 48.87
CA GLN A 2 43.76 -7.06 47.42
C GLN A 2 42.26 -7.23 47.12
N LEU A 3 41.65 -6.21 46.52
CA LEU A 3 40.24 -6.21 46.17
C LEU A 3 40.12 -6.52 44.67
N THR A 4 39.67 -7.74 44.38
CA THR A 4 39.41 -8.28 43.04
C THR A 4 38.18 -7.63 42.41
N THR A 5 38.38 -6.89 41.33
CA THR A 5 37.33 -6.34 40.47
C THR A 5 36.84 -7.42 39.50
N PHE A 6 35.61 -7.91 39.69
CA PHE A 6 34.96 -8.80 38.74
C PHE A 6 34.35 -7.97 37.60
N LEU A 7 35.01 -7.94 36.44
CA LEU A 7 34.45 -7.47 35.18
C LEU A 7 33.44 -8.51 34.67
N SER A 8 32.16 -8.25 34.90
CA SER A 8 31.08 -9.02 34.26
C SER A 8 30.91 -8.50 32.83
N THR A 9 31.49 -9.20 31.86
CA THR A 9 31.22 -8.98 30.44
C THR A 9 29.79 -9.42 30.14
N ALA A 10 28.86 -8.47 30.04
CA ALA A 10 27.55 -8.70 29.47
C ALA A 10 27.72 -8.95 27.96
N SER A 11 27.82 -10.22 27.57
CA SER A 11 27.66 -10.62 26.17
C SER A 11 26.20 -10.36 25.78
N ALA A 12 25.95 -9.21 25.16
CA ALA A 12 24.73 -9.01 24.39
C ALA A 12 24.80 -9.98 23.21
N ILE A 13 24.18 -11.14 23.37
CA ILE A 13 23.86 -12.02 22.24
C ILE A 13 22.81 -11.25 21.44
N ILE A 14 23.28 -10.51 20.44
CA ILE A 14 22.42 -10.02 19.37
C ILE A 14 21.98 -11.28 18.62
N ALA A 15 20.84 -11.84 19.03
CA ALA A 15 20.09 -12.74 18.19
C ALA A 15 19.57 -11.91 17.02
N THR A 16 20.41 -11.68 16.01
CA THR A 16 19.96 -11.49 14.64
C THR A 16 19.31 -12.81 14.23
N ALA A 17 18.09 -13.03 14.71
CA ALA A 17 17.17 -13.90 14.03
C ALA A 17 17.04 -13.28 12.65
N SER A 18 17.72 -13.87 11.68
CA SER A 18 17.41 -13.70 10.27
C SER A 18 15.98 -14.22 10.10
N ALA A 19 14.99 -13.40 10.47
CA ALA A 19 13.65 -13.54 9.94
C ALA A 19 13.86 -13.62 8.43
N SER A 20 13.58 -14.79 7.86
CA SER A 20 13.77 -15.02 6.44
C SER A 20 12.97 -13.96 5.73
N ALA A 21 13.65 -12.95 5.20
CA ALA A 21 13.01 -11.82 4.57
C ALA A 21 12.15 -12.35 3.42
N ARG A 22 10.89 -11.91 3.36
CA ARG A 22 9.97 -12.32 2.31
C ARG A 22 10.45 -11.72 1.00
N SER A 23 11.03 -12.56 0.14
CA SER A 23 11.43 -12.13 -1.21
C SER A 23 10.29 -12.38 -2.19
N ALA A 24 9.77 -11.32 -2.82
CA ALA A 24 8.76 -11.45 -3.87
C ALA A 24 9.29 -12.32 -5.02
N VAL A 25 10.58 -12.24 -5.34
CA VAL A 25 11.22 -13.05 -6.38
C VAL A 25 11.05 -14.55 -6.11
N SER A 26 11.36 -14.99 -4.88
CA SER A 26 11.22 -16.39 -4.49
C SER A 26 9.76 -16.81 -4.41
N LEU A 27 8.90 -15.99 -3.79
CA LEU A 27 7.48 -16.26 -3.64
C LEU A 27 6.79 -16.45 -5.00
N ASN A 28 7.11 -15.59 -5.98
CA ASN A 28 6.58 -15.69 -7.33
C ASN A 28 6.96 -16.99 -8.03
N LYS A 29 8.21 -17.41 -7.85
CA LYS A 29 8.73 -18.64 -8.45
C LYS A 29 8.14 -19.90 -7.82
N GLU A 30 7.86 -19.85 -6.51
CA GLU A 30 7.43 -21.00 -5.71
C GLU A 30 5.91 -21.14 -5.63
N CYS A 31 5.14 -20.16 -6.11
CA CYS A 31 3.69 -20.17 -6.06
C CYS A 31 3.09 -21.42 -6.72
N ASN A 32 2.31 -22.16 -5.95
CA ASN A 32 1.56 -23.33 -6.36
C ASN A 32 0.08 -22.98 -6.55
N PHE A 33 -0.40 -22.91 -7.79
CA PHE A 33 -1.79 -22.59 -8.12
C PHE A 33 -2.84 -23.62 -7.66
N ASN A 34 -2.42 -24.75 -7.09
CA ASN A 34 -3.33 -25.69 -6.43
C ASN A 34 -3.60 -25.34 -4.96
N GLN A 35 -2.98 -24.27 -4.45
CA GLN A 35 -3.20 -23.72 -3.11
C GLN A 35 -3.78 -22.30 -3.22
N PRO A 36 -4.46 -21.80 -2.18
CA PRO A 36 -4.93 -20.42 -2.13
C PRO A 36 -3.80 -19.41 -2.39
N TYR A 37 -4.10 -18.35 -3.16
CA TYR A 37 -3.08 -17.38 -3.59
C TYR A 37 -3.59 -15.94 -3.69
N ALA A 38 -2.66 -14.98 -3.61
CA ALA A 38 -2.82 -13.62 -4.12
C ALA A 38 -2.06 -13.48 -5.44
N ARG A 39 -2.66 -12.86 -6.45
CA ARG A 39 -2.07 -12.65 -7.77
C ARG A 39 -2.26 -11.20 -8.21
N VAL A 40 -1.19 -10.58 -8.70
CA VAL A 40 -1.18 -9.23 -9.26
C VAL A 40 -0.84 -9.32 -10.74
N ILE A 41 -1.68 -8.73 -11.59
CA ILE A 41 -1.53 -8.72 -13.04
C ILE A 41 -1.32 -7.27 -13.47
N ASN A 42 -0.16 -6.99 -14.07
CA ASN A 42 0.11 -5.65 -14.57
C ASN A 42 -0.54 -5.46 -15.96
N ARG A 43 -1.66 -4.74 -16.06
CA ARG A 43 -2.21 -4.33 -17.37
C ARG A 43 -1.83 -2.90 -17.77
N CYS A 44 -1.03 -2.23 -16.95
CA CYS A 44 -0.55 -0.89 -17.24
C CYS A 44 0.35 -0.91 -18.48
N ASP A 45 0.42 0.21 -19.19
CA ASP A 45 1.36 0.43 -20.30
C ASP A 45 2.78 0.79 -19.83
N TYR A 46 3.03 0.65 -18.53
CA TYR A 46 4.30 0.84 -17.86
C TYR A 46 4.65 -0.35 -16.96
N ASP A 47 5.95 -0.52 -16.71
CA ASP A 47 6.46 -1.51 -15.77
C ASP A 47 6.12 -1.09 -14.33
N VAL A 48 5.85 -2.07 -13.46
CA VAL A 48 5.69 -1.85 -12.02
C VAL A 48 6.68 -2.67 -11.22
N TYR A 49 7.06 -2.15 -10.06
CA TYR A 49 7.96 -2.78 -9.10
C TYR A 49 7.13 -3.23 -7.91
N LEU A 50 7.26 -4.51 -7.55
CA LEU A 50 6.42 -5.15 -6.55
C LEU A 50 7.27 -5.79 -5.46
N TRP A 51 6.89 -5.55 -4.21
CA TRP A 51 7.43 -6.21 -3.03
C TRP A 51 6.29 -6.91 -2.28
N SER A 52 6.59 -8.03 -1.63
CA SER A 52 5.67 -8.69 -0.70
C SER A 52 6.34 -8.75 0.66
N VAL A 53 5.85 -7.93 1.60
CA VAL A 53 6.48 -7.76 2.91
C VAL A 53 5.47 -8.01 4.01
N PHE A 54 5.95 -8.40 5.19
CA PHE A 54 5.10 -8.36 6.36
C PHE A 54 4.75 -6.91 6.72
N LYS A 55 3.59 -6.71 7.32
CA LYS A 55 3.18 -5.39 7.80
C LYS A 55 4.23 -4.81 8.76
N GLY A 56 4.77 -3.65 8.38
CA GLY A 56 5.76 -2.92 9.17
C GLY A 56 7.22 -3.22 8.81
N ASP A 57 7.47 -4.20 7.94
CA ASP A 57 8.80 -4.44 7.40
C ASP A 57 9.15 -3.41 6.32
N GLY A 58 10.45 -3.14 6.17
CA GLY A 58 10.96 -2.41 5.01
C GLY A 58 10.97 -3.31 3.77
N CYS A 59 11.18 -2.72 2.60
CA CYS A 59 11.31 -3.48 1.35
C CYS A 59 12.71 -3.28 0.76
N PRO A 60 13.58 -4.30 0.84
CA PRO A 60 14.87 -4.32 0.17
C PRO A 60 14.72 -4.27 -1.36
N ASP A 61 15.62 -3.57 -2.04
CA ASP A 61 15.56 -3.41 -3.50
C ASP A 61 15.78 -4.74 -4.25
N ASP A 62 16.60 -5.65 -3.70
CA ASP A 62 16.90 -6.96 -4.26
C ASP A 62 15.77 -7.99 -4.09
N GLU A 63 14.73 -7.64 -3.33
CA GLU A 63 13.55 -8.46 -3.11
C GLU A 63 12.37 -8.07 -4.02
N ALA A 64 12.53 -7.02 -4.84
CA ALA A 64 11.52 -6.56 -5.78
C ALA A 64 11.37 -7.49 -6.99
N VAL A 65 10.13 -7.69 -7.44
CA VAL A 65 9.82 -8.23 -8.77
C VAL A 65 9.43 -7.07 -9.68
N VAL A 66 10.04 -7.00 -10.86
CA VAL A 66 9.57 -6.10 -11.93
C VAL A 66 8.54 -6.85 -12.76
N LEU A 67 7.34 -6.30 -12.87
CA LEU A 67 6.31 -6.79 -13.78
C LEU A 67 6.20 -5.84 -14.96
N LYS A 68 6.57 -6.31 -16.14
CA LYS A 68 6.29 -5.60 -17.39
C LYS A 68 4.80 -5.60 -17.71
N THR A 69 4.40 -4.80 -18.69
CA THR A 69 3.05 -4.87 -19.26
C THR A 69 2.70 -6.30 -19.61
N GLY A 70 1.67 -6.78 -18.94
CA GLY A 70 1.08 -8.09 -19.08
C GLY A 70 1.74 -9.23 -18.31
N GLU A 71 2.78 -8.96 -17.54
CA GLU A 71 3.35 -9.94 -16.64
C GLU A 71 2.52 -10.05 -15.35
N THR A 72 2.75 -11.15 -14.64
CA THR A 72 1.98 -11.54 -13.46
C THR A 72 2.91 -11.92 -12.32
N TYR A 73 2.54 -11.48 -11.12
CA TYR A 73 3.09 -11.93 -9.85
C TYR A 73 2.04 -12.79 -9.14
N ALA A 74 2.44 -13.89 -8.49
CA ALA A 74 1.56 -14.62 -7.59
C ALA A 74 2.31 -15.12 -6.35
N GLU A 75 1.63 -15.24 -5.23
CA GLU A 75 2.14 -15.92 -4.04
C GLU A 75 1.03 -16.73 -3.38
N ASN A 76 1.38 -17.89 -2.82
CA ASN A 76 0.46 -18.57 -1.93
C ASN A 76 0.26 -17.75 -0.66
N TYR A 77 -0.94 -17.81 -0.08
CA TYR A 77 -1.18 -17.16 1.20
C TYR A 77 -0.25 -17.69 2.27
N LEU A 78 0.27 -16.77 3.07
CA LEU A 78 0.97 -17.14 4.29
C LEU A 78 -0.02 -17.80 5.26
N ASP A 79 0.40 -18.92 5.84
CA ASP A 79 -0.18 -19.44 7.08
C ASP A 79 0.06 -18.42 8.21
N SER A 80 -0.97 -17.64 8.51
CA SER A 80 -0.92 -16.59 9.51
C SER A 80 -0.91 -17.12 10.94
N GLY A 81 -1.28 -18.38 11.17
CA GLY A 81 -1.16 -19.04 12.47
C GLY A 81 0.29 -19.08 12.95
N SER A 82 1.25 -18.96 12.03
CA SER A 82 2.68 -18.95 12.31
C SER A 82 3.26 -17.57 12.69
N THR A 83 2.64 -16.46 12.30
CA THR A 83 3.20 -15.11 12.51
C THR A 83 2.26 -14.11 13.18
N GLY A 84 0.95 -14.25 12.98
CA GLY A 84 -0.05 -13.26 13.40
C GLY A 84 0.08 -11.90 12.69
N VAL A 85 0.77 -11.84 11.54
CA VAL A 85 1.06 -10.59 10.82
C VAL A 85 0.52 -10.68 9.39
N GLY A 86 -0.17 -9.61 8.96
CA GLY A 86 -0.65 -9.45 7.59
C GLY A 86 0.48 -9.18 6.60
N VAL A 87 0.20 -9.43 5.32
CA VAL A 87 1.10 -9.19 4.21
C VAL A 87 0.64 -7.93 3.47
N SER A 88 1.62 -7.12 3.05
CA SER A 88 1.41 -5.95 2.19
C SER A 88 2.19 -6.18 0.89
N ILE A 89 1.46 -6.36 -0.21
CA ILE A 89 2.02 -6.37 -1.55
C ILE A 89 2.09 -4.91 -2.01
N LYS A 90 3.29 -4.32 -1.93
CA LYS A 90 3.55 -2.92 -2.26
C LYS A 90 3.93 -2.80 -3.74
N ILE A 91 3.32 -1.85 -4.44
CA ILE A 91 3.42 -1.70 -5.89
C ILE A 91 3.76 -0.23 -6.21
N SER A 92 4.82 -0.02 -6.99
CA SER A 92 5.33 1.30 -7.36
C SER A 92 5.63 1.39 -8.86
N LYS A 93 5.65 2.61 -9.41
CA LYS A 93 6.14 2.90 -10.77
C LYS A 93 7.66 3.04 -10.85
N SER A 94 8.34 3.07 -9.70
CA SER A 94 9.79 3.17 -9.59
C SER A 94 10.35 2.08 -8.67
N MET A 95 11.67 1.85 -8.72
CA MET A 95 12.38 0.99 -7.78
C MET A 95 12.53 1.69 -6.41
N GLU A 96 11.41 2.14 -5.85
CA GLU A 96 11.33 2.75 -4.53
C GLU A 96 10.10 2.21 -3.81
N CYS A 97 10.32 1.49 -2.71
CA CYS A 97 9.26 0.92 -1.88
C CYS A 97 8.96 1.76 -0.61
N LYS A 98 9.32 3.05 -0.66
CA LYS A 98 9.02 4.04 0.37
C LYS A 98 8.69 5.37 -0.29
N GLY A 99 7.92 6.21 0.39
CA GLY A 99 7.59 7.55 -0.11
C GLY A 99 6.10 7.70 -0.38
N THR A 100 5.78 8.38 -1.48
CA THR A 100 4.44 8.94 -1.71
C THR A 100 3.66 8.33 -2.85
N ASP A 101 4.14 7.30 -3.55
CA ASP A 101 3.44 6.80 -4.74
C ASP A 101 3.35 5.26 -4.76
N ILE A 102 2.93 4.71 -3.61
CA ILE A 102 2.77 3.26 -3.42
C ILE A 102 1.29 2.89 -3.35
N THR A 103 0.91 1.89 -4.13
CA THR A 103 -0.33 1.14 -3.96
C THR A 103 -0.04 -0.12 -3.18
N GLN A 104 -0.90 -0.45 -2.22
CA GLN A 104 -0.76 -1.64 -1.38
C GLN A 104 -1.97 -2.53 -1.59
N LEU A 105 -1.73 -3.78 -1.96
CA LEU A 105 -2.71 -4.85 -1.82
C LEU A 105 -2.38 -5.59 -0.53
N GLU A 106 -3.21 -5.42 0.49
CA GLU A 106 -2.99 -5.99 1.80
C GLU A 106 -3.89 -7.21 1.99
N TYR A 107 -3.36 -8.25 2.65
CA TYR A 107 -4.17 -9.37 3.09
C TYR A 107 -3.71 -9.92 4.45
N PHE A 108 -4.66 -10.46 5.20
CA PHE A 108 -4.42 -11.17 6.45
C PHE A 108 -5.36 -12.37 6.50
N ILE A 109 -4.77 -13.57 6.56
CA ILE A 109 -5.53 -14.77 6.83
C ILE A 109 -5.76 -14.82 8.34
N ASP A 110 -6.98 -15.04 8.80
CA ASP A 110 -7.26 -15.43 10.18
C ASP A 110 -7.73 -16.88 10.14
N GLU A 111 -7.11 -17.74 10.94
CA GLU A 111 -7.47 -19.15 11.08
C GLU A 111 -8.43 -19.42 12.25
N SER A 112 -8.83 -18.38 12.99
CA SER A 112 -9.71 -18.51 14.14
C SER A 112 -11.07 -19.12 13.79
N GLU A 113 -11.66 -19.91 14.68
CA GLU A 113 -12.97 -20.53 14.42
C GLU A 113 -14.12 -19.51 14.35
N THR A 114 -13.96 -18.35 15.00
CA THR A 114 -15.03 -17.35 15.15
C THR A 114 -14.96 -16.25 14.09
N TYR A 115 -13.75 -15.84 13.71
CA TYR A 115 -13.49 -14.74 12.78
C TYR A 115 -12.63 -15.19 11.59
N GLY A 116 -12.52 -16.51 11.37
CA GLY A 116 -11.67 -17.06 10.32
C GLY A 116 -12.07 -16.57 8.93
N GLY A 117 -11.09 -16.04 8.20
CA GLY A 117 -11.31 -15.43 6.91
C GLY A 117 -10.02 -14.93 6.27
N ASN A 118 -10.12 -14.50 5.01
CA ASN A 118 -9.12 -13.68 4.35
C ASN A 118 -9.60 -12.23 4.40
N TYR A 119 -8.94 -11.40 5.21
CA TYR A 119 -9.19 -9.97 5.30
C TYR A 119 -8.29 -9.24 4.33
N LEU A 120 -8.85 -8.46 3.42
CA LEU A 120 -8.11 -7.88 2.31
C LEU A 120 -8.57 -6.46 2.00
N ASP A 121 -7.65 -5.64 1.50
CA ASP A 121 -7.95 -4.31 0.99
C ASP A 121 -6.92 -3.81 -0.02
N VAL A 122 -7.31 -2.75 -0.72
CA VAL A 122 -6.41 -1.93 -1.53
C VAL A 122 -6.23 -0.61 -0.80
N SER A 123 -4.99 -0.14 -0.70
CA SER A 123 -4.62 1.03 0.08
C SER A 123 -3.71 1.97 -0.70
N TYR A 124 -4.09 3.24 -0.65
CA TYR A 124 -3.42 4.42 -1.19
C TYR A 124 -2.95 5.36 -0.07
N VAL A 125 -2.90 4.88 1.18
CA VAL A 125 -2.41 5.68 2.33
C VAL A 125 -1.00 6.22 2.08
N ASP A 126 -0.16 5.40 1.44
CA ASP A 126 1.20 5.73 1.02
C ASP A 126 1.27 6.31 -0.41
N CYS A 127 0.14 6.77 -0.96
CA CYS A 127 0.01 7.41 -2.27
C CYS A 127 -0.21 8.94 -2.14
N GLY A 128 0.64 9.62 -1.37
CA GLY A 128 0.62 11.08 -1.20
C GLY A 128 0.88 11.93 -2.46
N GLY A 129 1.56 11.38 -3.48
CA GLY A 129 1.86 12.05 -4.75
C GLY A 129 0.76 11.84 -5.80
N MET A 130 -0.25 11.01 -5.47
CA MET A 130 -1.39 10.68 -6.32
C MET A 130 -1.02 9.97 -7.63
N ASP A 131 0.22 9.53 -7.82
CA ASP A 131 0.67 8.85 -9.05
C ASP A 131 1.05 7.38 -8.80
N CYS A 132 0.47 6.77 -7.78
CA CYS A 132 0.61 5.34 -7.55
C CYS A 132 -0.14 4.51 -8.62
N PRO A 133 0.36 3.30 -8.93
CA PRO A 133 -0.31 2.38 -9.86
C PRO A 133 -1.77 2.14 -9.48
N ALA A 134 -2.65 1.92 -10.46
CA ALA A 134 -4.07 1.61 -10.27
C ALA A 134 -4.98 2.67 -9.62
N ARG A 135 -4.45 3.73 -8.98
CA ARG A 135 -5.33 4.78 -8.41
C ARG A 135 -5.99 5.63 -9.48
N LYS A 136 -5.21 6.24 -10.36
CA LYS A 136 -5.74 7.07 -11.46
C LYS A 136 -6.23 6.23 -12.63
N ASP A 137 -5.55 5.11 -12.88
CA ASP A 137 -5.78 4.26 -14.06
C ASP A 137 -6.88 3.21 -13.81
N GLY A 138 -7.36 3.10 -12.57
CA GLY A 138 -8.35 2.10 -12.17
C GLY A 138 -7.75 0.74 -11.87
N TYR A 139 -8.58 -0.12 -11.32
CA TYR A 139 -8.26 -1.53 -11.10
C TYR A 139 -9.51 -2.39 -11.09
N TYR A 140 -9.31 -3.69 -11.31
CA TYR A 140 -10.29 -4.73 -11.07
C TYR A 140 -9.72 -5.72 -10.05
N LEU A 141 -10.44 -6.01 -8.99
CA LEU A 141 -10.07 -7.01 -7.99
C LEU A 141 -11.22 -8.01 -7.86
N VAL A 142 -10.88 -9.30 -7.85
CA VAL A 142 -11.83 -10.36 -7.52
C VAL A 142 -11.21 -11.24 -6.44
N ALA A 143 -11.97 -11.50 -5.37
CA ALA A 143 -11.60 -12.44 -4.32
C ALA A 143 -12.63 -13.56 -4.25
N GLY A 144 -12.17 -14.82 -4.23
CA GLY A 144 -13.01 -16.01 -4.31
C GLY A 144 -13.30 -16.48 -5.74
N ASP A 145 -13.83 -17.70 -5.87
CA ASP A 145 -14.21 -18.33 -7.15
C ASP A 145 -15.55 -17.83 -7.73
N GLN A 146 -16.18 -16.88 -7.05
CA GLN A 146 -17.47 -16.28 -7.39
C GLN A 146 -18.64 -17.25 -7.49
N VAL A 147 -18.55 -18.40 -6.83
CA VAL A 147 -19.64 -19.37 -6.68
C VAL A 147 -19.87 -19.75 -5.23
N GLY A 148 -21.07 -20.26 -4.93
CA GLY A 148 -21.41 -20.77 -3.60
C GLY A 148 -21.06 -19.79 -2.47
N LYS A 149 -20.20 -20.24 -1.54
CA LYS A 149 -19.74 -19.44 -0.38
C LYS A 149 -18.70 -18.38 -0.72
N GLN A 150 -18.07 -18.43 -1.90
CA GLN A 150 -17.11 -17.40 -2.36
C GLN A 150 -17.75 -16.37 -3.30
N LYS A 151 -19.07 -16.41 -3.46
CA LYS A 151 -19.78 -15.42 -4.27
C LYS A 151 -19.75 -14.06 -3.58
N ALA A 152 -19.46 -13.02 -4.33
CA ALA A 152 -19.53 -11.65 -3.83
C ALA A 152 -20.89 -11.32 -3.21
N ALA A 153 -20.88 -10.68 -2.04
CA ALA A 153 -22.07 -10.01 -1.51
C ALA A 153 -22.39 -8.76 -2.33
N ALA A 154 -23.66 -8.33 -2.29
CA ALA A 154 -24.14 -7.21 -3.08
C ALA A 154 -23.46 -5.87 -2.74
N ASP A 155 -22.95 -5.73 -1.51
CA ASP A 155 -22.23 -4.55 -1.03
C ASP A 155 -20.70 -4.70 -1.14
N ASN A 156 -20.21 -5.78 -1.75
CA ASN A 156 -18.80 -6.12 -1.86
C ASN A 156 -18.05 -6.17 -0.51
N THR A 157 -18.74 -6.43 0.62
CA THR A 157 -18.06 -6.67 1.90
C THR A 157 -17.54 -8.11 2.03
N TRP A 158 -18.18 -9.05 1.34
CA TRP A 158 -17.83 -10.47 1.31
C TRP A 158 -17.39 -10.91 -0.10
N CYS A 159 -16.25 -11.61 -0.21
CA CYS A 159 -15.59 -12.10 -1.42
C CYS A 159 -15.74 -11.13 -2.61
N PRO A 160 -15.23 -9.90 -2.45
CA PRO A 160 -15.60 -8.77 -3.29
C PRO A 160 -15.24 -8.94 -4.76
N ILE A 161 -16.01 -8.27 -5.61
CA ILE A 161 -15.58 -7.80 -6.93
C ILE A 161 -15.49 -6.28 -6.86
N LEU A 162 -14.27 -5.74 -6.79
CA LEU A 162 -14.02 -4.29 -6.79
C LEU A 162 -13.62 -3.86 -8.19
N SER A 163 -14.17 -2.74 -8.64
CA SER A 163 -13.95 -2.21 -9.99
C SER A 163 -14.01 -0.70 -9.97
N CYS A 164 -12.92 -0.06 -10.36
CA CYS A 164 -12.86 1.39 -10.54
C CYS A 164 -12.04 1.75 -11.78
N THR A 165 -12.29 2.93 -12.34
CA THR A 165 -11.66 3.37 -13.61
C THR A 165 -10.94 4.71 -13.47
N ASP A 166 -11.05 5.35 -12.31
CA ASP A 166 -10.44 6.64 -12.03
C ASP A 166 -10.22 6.80 -10.51
N ALA A 167 -9.44 7.81 -10.13
CA ALA A 167 -9.13 8.06 -8.72
C ALA A 167 -10.39 8.27 -7.86
N ALA A 168 -11.40 8.95 -8.39
CA ALA A 168 -12.61 9.24 -7.61
C ALA A 168 -13.38 7.96 -7.27
N THR A 169 -13.53 7.06 -8.23
CA THR A 169 -14.19 5.77 -8.02
C THR A 169 -13.33 4.81 -7.19
N CYS A 170 -12.01 4.78 -7.39
CA CYS A 170 -11.13 3.95 -6.59
C CYS A 170 -11.09 4.39 -5.12
N ASP A 171 -11.07 5.69 -4.86
CA ASP A 171 -11.08 6.27 -3.51
C ASP A 171 -12.36 5.90 -2.72
N THR A 172 -13.44 5.43 -3.38
CA THR A 172 -14.66 4.94 -2.68
C THR A 172 -14.52 3.54 -2.10
N MET A 173 -13.53 2.76 -2.54
CA MET A 173 -13.38 1.33 -2.24
C MET A 173 -11.97 0.92 -1.81
N SER A 174 -11.05 1.89 -1.72
CA SER A 174 -9.68 1.73 -1.24
C SER A 174 -9.42 2.67 -0.06
N TYR A 175 -8.51 2.31 0.83
CA TYR A 175 -8.04 3.22 1.87
C TYR A 175 -7.32 4.41 1.22
N VAL A 176 -7.80 5.62 1.43
CA VAL A 176 -7.09 6.86 1.06
C VAL A 176 -6.50 7.50 2.31
N LEU A 177 -7.26 7.45 3.39
CA LEU A 177 -6.88 7.89 4.72
C LEU A 177 -6.70 6.69 5.65
N PRO A 178 -5.81 6.78 6.65
CA PRO A 178 -5.57 5.67 7.58
C PRO A 178 -6.80 5.18 8.37
N ASP A 179 -7.83 6.00 8.50
CA ASP A 179 -9.06 5.75 9.26
C ASP A 179 -10.27 5.38 8.40
N ASP A 180 -10.09 5.27 7.08
CA ASP A 180 -11.13 4.74 6.20
C ASP A 180 -11.54 3.31 6.63
N LYS A 181 -12.69 2.84 6.17
CA LYS A 181 -13.16 1.47 6.45
C LYS A 181 -13.36 0.73 5.14
N GLN A 182 -12.28 0.15 4.63
CA GLN A 182 -12.28 -0.49 3.32
C GLN A 182 -11.81 -1.94 3.33
N THR A 183 -11.46 -2.51 4.49
CA THR A 183 -11.23 -3.95 4.63
C THR A 183 -12.47 -4.72 4.22
N LYS A 184 -12.27 -5.68 3.32
CA LYS A 184 -13.26 -6.66 2.88
C LYS A 184 -12.85 -8.03 3.43
N THR A 185 -13.78 -8.98 3.39
CA THR A 185 -13.53 -10.34 3.88
C THR A 185 -13.86 -11.34 2.80
N CYS A 186 -13.11 -12.42 2.70
CA CYS A 186 -13.48 -13.61 1.95
C CYS A 186 -13.15 -14.85 2.79
N THR A 187 -13.41 -16.05 2.28
CA THR A 187 -12.92 -17.25 2.99
C THR A 187 -11.40 -17.35 2.92
N GLN A 188 -10.80 -18.07 3.86
CA GLN A 188 -9.36 -18.33 3.92
C GLN A 188 -8.79 -18.95 2.63
N ASN A 189 -9.61 -19.70 1.90
CA ASN A 189 -9.21 -20.42 0.69
C ASN A 189 -9.63 -19.71 -0.61
N GLY A 190 -10.24 -18.53 -0.52
CA GLY A 190 -10.65 -17.77 -1.69
C GLY A 190 -9.43 -17.12 -2.34
N ASN A 191 -9.08 -17.53 -3.56
CA ASN A 191 -8.02 -16.90 -4.35
C ASN A 191 -8.32 -15.41 -4.58
N MET A 192 -7.29 -14.60 -4.76
CA MET A 192 -7.44 -13.18 -5.06
C MET A 192 -6.65 -12.81 -6.31
N ASP A 193 -7.32 -12.21 -7.28
CA ASP A 193 -6.73 -11.64 -8.49
C ASP A 193 -6.91 -10.12 -8.51
N PHE A 194 -5.80 -9.40 -8.61
CA PHE A 194 -5.75 -7.95 -8.67
C PHE A 194 -5.15 -7.48 -9.99
N TYR A 195 -5.96 -6.83 -10.81
CA TYR A 195 -5.58 -6.35 -12.12
C TYR A 195 -5.37 -4.84 -12.08
N LEU A 196 -4.13 -4.42 -12.34
CA LEU A 196 -3.76 -3.02 -12.38
C LEU A 196 -4.20 -2.36 -13.68
N CYS A 197 -4.53 -1.06 -13.62
CA CYS A 197 -4.80 -0.20 -14.77
C CYS A 197 -6.00 -0.64 -15.62
N GLY A 198 -7.18 -0.61 -15.02
CA GLY A 198 -8.47 -0.76 -15.69
C GLY A 198 -9.51 -1.46 -14.81
N GLY A 199 -10.74 -0.96 -14.82
CA GLY A 199 -11.86 -1.50 -14.03
C GLY A 199 -12.58 -2.70 -14.64
N GLU A 200 -12.27 -3.06 -15.87
CA GLU A 200 -12.99 -4.14 -16.55
C GLU A 200 -12.52 -5.52 -16.08
N ALA A 201 -13.48 -6.44 -15.94
CA ALA A 201 -13.18 -7.84 -15.71
C ALA A 201 -12.24 -8.38 -16.81
N PRO A 202 -11.32 -9.32 -16.50
CA PRO A 202 -10.56 -10.00 -17.56
C PRO A 202 -11.52 -10.63 -18.57
N GLY A 203 -11.25 -10.44 -19.88
CA GLY A 203 -11.93 -11.20 -20.92
C GLY A 203 -11.62 -12.70 -20.81
N THR A 204 -12.39 -13.53 -21.49
CA THR A 204 -12.23 -15.00 -21.51
C THR A 204 -10.86 -15.48 -22.02
N ASP A 205 -10.11 -14.60 -22.68
CA ASP A 205 -8.81 -14.90 -23.28
C ASP A 205 -7.63 -14.34 -22.44
N ASN A 206 -7.90 -13.67 -21.31
CA ASN A 206 -6.93 -12.84 -20.57
C ASN A 206 -6.04 -13.59 -19.56
N ASP A 207 -5.85 -14.90 -19.68
CA ASP A 207 -4.61 -15.52 -19.15
C ASP A 207 -3.37 -15.00 -19.90
N SER A 208 -3.56 -14.30 -21.03
CA SER A 208 -2.55 -13.46 -21.67
C SER A 208 -2.99 -12.00 -21.60
N ALA A 209 -2.39 -11.24 -20.68
CA ALA A 209 -2.54 -9.80 -20.68
C ALA A 209 -2.09 -9.17 -22.02
N PRO A 210 -2.45 -7.90 -22.31
CA PRO A 210 -2.21 -7.29 -23.60
C PRO A 210 -0.73 -7.40 -23.98
N LYS A 211 -0.43 -8.08 -25.09
CA LYS A 211 0.95 -8.16 -25.59
C LYS A 211 1.47 -6.73 -25.79
N PRO A 212 2.67 -6.38 -25.29
CA PRO A 212 3.23 -5.06 -25.49
C PRO A 212 3.20 -4.72 -26.98
N LYS A 213 2.58 -3.58 -27.30
CA LYS A 213 2.54 -3.07 -28.67
C LYS A 213 4.00 -2.92 -29.12
N PRO A 214 4.42 -3.52 -30.26
CA PRO A 214 5.81 -3.44 -30.70
C PRO A 214 6.20 -1.96 -30.86
N SER A 215 7.14 -1.51 -30.03
CA SER A 215 7.73 -0.18 -30.11
C SER A 215 8.40 -0.02 -31.47
N SER A 216 7.69 0.62 -32.38
CA SER A 216 8.20 1.00 -33.70
C SER A 216 8.83 2.37 -33.60
N SER A 217 10.13 2.43 -33.31
CA SER A 217 11.04 3.43 -33.89
C SER A 217 12.49 3.11 -33.55
N LYS A 218 13.13 2.33 -34.44
CA LYS A 218 14.56 2.51 -34.72
C LYS A 218 14.72 3.90 -35.34
N GLN A 219 15.40 4.81 -34.66
CA GLN A 219 16.02 5.97 -35.30
C GLN A 219 17.54 5.77 -35.26
N PRO A 220 18.27 5.94 -36.37
CA PRO A 220 19.69 5.59 -36.44
C PRO A 220 20.57 6.62 -35.74
N GLU A 221 21.63 6.09 -35.12
CA GLU A 221 22.79 6.81 -34.64
C GLU A 221 23.51 7.55 -35.78
N SER A 222 24.01 8.75 -35.48
CA SER A 222 25.11 9.36 -36.23
C SER A 222 26.11 9.97 -35.26
N SER A 223 27.37 9.61 -35.50
CA SER A 223 28.55 9.80 -34.69
C SER A 223 29.29 11.12 -34.96
N ALA A 224 29.90 11.66 -33.89
CA ALA A 224 31.21 12.36 -33.80
C ALA A 224 31.41 13.78 -34.43
N THR A 225 31.51 14.88 -33.63
CA THR A 225 32.69 15.63 -33.04
C THR A 225 33.49 16.54 -34.02
N PRO A 226 34.35 17.55 -33.63
CA PRO A 226 34.51 18.39 -32.41
C PRO A 226 34.73 19.94 -32.64
N SER A 227 34.81 20.69 -31.51
CA SER A 227 35.59 21.92 -31.20
C SER A 227 35.48 23.24 -31.98
N SER A 228 35.25 24.35 -31.25
CA SER A 228 36.20 25.49 -31.20
C SER A 228 35.89 26.49 -30.07
N THR A 229 36.98 27.10 -29.62
CA THR A 229 37.20 27.93 -28.42
C THR A 229 37.09 29.43 -28.71
N SER A 230 36.76 30.23 -27.68
CA SER A 230 37.26 31.59 -27.30
C SER A 230 36.24 32.75 -27.20
N THR A 231 35.90 33.11 -25.95
CA THR A 231 35.93 34.43 -25.22
C THR A 231 35.97 35.80 -25.96
N PRO A 232 35.75 36.98 -25.30
CA PRO A 232 35.02 37.38 -24.07
C PRO A 232 34.20 38.72 -24.17
N SER A 233 33.67 39.19 -23.00
CA SER A 233 33.21 40.57 -22.64
C SER A 233 31.81 40.99 -23.12
N SER A 234 30.96 41.71 -22.36
CA SER A 234 31.16 42.63 -21.23
C SER A 234 29.82 42.97 -20.53
N THR A 235 29.90 43.20 -19.21
CA THR A 235 29.29 44.31 -18.44
C THR A 235 27.85 44.76 -18.71
N SER A 236 26.95 44.57 -17.72
CA SER A 236 26.28 45.67 -16.99
C SER A 236 25.26 45.17 -15.94
N THR A 237 25.54 45.46 -14.67
CA THR A 237 24.59 45.79 -13.59
C THR A 237 23.86 47.11 -13.96
N PRO A 238 22.72 47.54 -13.34
CA PRO A 238 22.09 47.09 -12.09
C PRO A 238 20.54 47.06 -12.08
N SER A 239 19.96 46.61 -10.95
CA SER A 239 18.94 47.32 -10.15
C SER A 239 17.93 46.39 -9.46
N SER A 240 18.09 46.32 -8.15
CA SER A 240 17.05 46.45 -7.11
C SER A 240 15.58 46.28 -7.53
N THR A 241 14.94 45.25 -6.97
CA THR A 241 13.55 45.38 -6.51
C THR A 241 13.37 44.55 -5.23
N SER A 242 13.25 45.27 -4.13
CA SER A 242 12.81 44.80 -2.83
C SER A 242 11.31 44.47 -2.88
N THR A 243 10.94 43.24 -2.50
CA THR A 243 9.54 42.85 -2.30
C THR A 243 9.36 42.44 -0.84
N PRO A 244 8.33 42.96 -0.13
CA PRO A 244 8.23 42.84 1.32
C PRO A 244 7.75 41.44 1.77
N SER A 245 8.43 40.89 2.78
CA SER A 245 7.92 39.80 3.60
C SER A 245 6.68 40.26 4.37
N SER A 246 5.53 39.68 4.05
CA SER A 246 4.32 39.78 4.87
C SER A 246 4.39 38.71 5.95
N THR A 247 4.58 39.16 7.18
CA THR A 247 4.43 38.37 8.40
C THR A 247 2.94 38.13 8.61
N SER A 248 2.44 36.94 8.29
CA SER A 248 1.10 36.51 8.66
C SER A 248 1.09 36.06 10.12
N THR A 249 0.48 36.89 10.96
CA THR A 249 0.11 36.60 12.35
C THR A 249 -0.79 35.37 12.39
N ALA A 250 -0.44 34.39 13.22
CA ALA A 250 -1.27 33.21 13.46
C ALA A 250 -2.48 33.62 14.30
N ASP A 251 -3.69 33.45 13.74
CA ASP A 251 -4.93 33.56 14.49
C ASP A 251 -5.09 32.35 15.42
N SER A 252 -5.39 32.65 16.68
CA SER A 252 -5.64 31.69 17.75
C SER A 252 -7.00 31.01 17.54
N SER A 253 -7.00 29.69 17.40
CA SER A 253 -8.20 28.88 17.23
C SER A 253 -9.12 28.96 18.45
N SER A 254 -10.39 29.31 18.23
CA SER A 254 -11.43 29.25 19.26
C SER A 254 -11.79 27.80 19.59
N VAL A 255 -11.72 27.43 20.86
CA VAL A 255 -12.16 26.13 21.37
C VAL A 255 -13.69 26.12 21.43
N THR A 256 -14.34 25.28 20.62
CA THR A 256 -15.78 25.00 20.72
C THR A 256 -16.03 24.11 21.95
N PRO A 257 -16.91 24.49 22.89
CA PRO A 257 -17.21 23.65 24.05
C PRO A 257 -17.92 22.35 23.63
N SER A 258 -17.54 21.26 24.30
CA SER A 258 -18.10 19.92 24.10
C SER A 258 -19.62 19.90 24.34
N PRO A 259 -20.41 19.19 23.51
CA PRO A 259 -21.84 19.06 23.74
C PRO A 259 -22.12 18.34 25.07
N THR A 260 -23.08 18.87 25.83
CA THR A 260 -23.57 18.26 27.07
C THR A 260 -24.22 16.91 26.74
N PRO A 261 -23.81 15.79 27.38
CA PRO A 261 -24.40 14.49 27.11
C PRO A 261 -25.89 14.49 27.46
N THR A 262 -26.72 14.13 26.48
CA THR A 262 -28.15 13.92 26.70
C THR A 262 -28.33 12.62 27.49
N PRO A 263 -29.08 12.61 28.60
CA PRO A 263 -29.29 11.38 29.37
C PRO A 263 -30.09 10.37 28.54
N MET A 264 -29.47 9.22 28.29
CA MET A 264 -30.08 8.11 27.54
C MET A 264 -31.06 7.36 28.46
N PRO A 265 -32.25 6.96 27.96
CA PRO A 265 -33.19 6.15 28.74
C PRO A 265 -32.58 4.77 29.03
N SER A 266 -32.70 4.35 30.30
CA SER A 266 -32.17 3.09 30.83
C SER A 266 -32.85 1.88 30.16
N PRO A 267 -32.10 0.97 29.49
CA PRO A 267 -32.67 -0.25 28.94
C PRO A 267 -32.76 -1.34 30.01
N SER A 268 -33.97 -1.86 30.19
CA SER A 268 -34.34 -2.94 31.11
C SER A 268 -34.02 -4.34 30.56
N THR A 269 -32.78 -4.60 30.14
CA THR A 269 -32.33 -5.98 29.82
C THR A 269 -30.81 -6.10 29.95
N PRO A 270 -30.26 -7.10 30.66
CA PRO A 270 -28.82 -7.29 30.79
C PRO A 270 -28.27 -7.99 29.54
N GLY A 271 -27.82 -7.19 28.56
CA GLY A 271 -26.93 -7.61 27.49
C GLY A 271 -25.71 -6.69 27.47
N LEU A 272 -24.49 -7.23 27.33
CA LEU A 272 -23.26 -6.45 27.25
C LEU A 272 -23.27 -5.54 26.01
N VAL A 273 -23.71 -4.28 26.18
CA VAL A 273 -23.50 -3.23 25.17
C VAL A 273 -22.18 -2.54 25.51
N LYS A 274 -21.18 -2.69 24.64
CA LYS A 274 -19.92 -1.97 24.75
C LYS A 274 -20.05 -0.67 23.95
N THR A 275 -20.24 0.44 24.64
CA THR A 275 -20.29 1.77 24.02
C THR A 275 -18.86 2.27 23.85
N GLU A 276 -18.37 2.36 22.61
CA GLU A 276 -17.08 2.99 22.31
C GLU A 276 -17.32 4.44 21.90
N ILE A 277 -16.77 5.37 22.69
CA ILE A 277 -16.82 6.81 22.41
C ILE A 277 -15.62 7.12 21.52
N VAL A 278 -15.86 7.34 20.23
CA VAL A 278 -14.83 7.76 19.27
C VAL A 278 -14.77 9.28 19.24
N TYR A 279 -13.63 9.84 19.63
CA TYR A 279 -13.35 11.28 19.46
C TYR A 279 -12.77 11.51 18.06
N VAL A 280 -13.48 12.27 17.22
CA VAL A 280 -12.99 12.70 15.90
C VAL A 280 -12.34 14.07 16.04
N THR A 281 -11.02 14.12 15.92
CA THR A 281 -10.27 15.38 15.84
C THR A 281 -10.09 15.72 14.36
N ALA A 282 -10.81 16.72 13.85
CA ALA A 282 -10.62 17.19 12.48
C ALA A 282 -9.25 17.87 12.33
N TYR A 283 -8.36 17.30 11.52
CA TYR A 283 -7.06 17.90 11.19
C TYR A 283 -7.19 18.76 9.93
N VAL A 284 -6.95 20.06 10.07
CA VAL A 284 -6.64 20.96 8.95
C VAL A 284 -5.20 20.70 8.49
N ASN A 285 -5.04 20.47 7.17
CA ASN A 285 -3.79 20.24 6.44
C ASN A 285 -2.51 20.74 7.15
N ALA A 286 -1.85 19.85 7.89
CA ALA A 286 -0.51 20.07 8.39
C ALA A 286 0.49 19.37 7.46
N LYS A 287 1.54 20.10 7.05
CA LYS A 287 2.72 19.55 6.34
C LYS A 287 3.11 18.20 6.95
N ARG A 288 3.18 17.15 6.11
CA ARG A 288 3.65 15.81 6.48
C ARG A 288 5.08 15.91 7.02
N HIS A 289 5.23 15.86 8.34
CA HIS A 289 6.48 15.48 8.95
C HIS A 289 6.60 13.95 8.86
N GLU A 290 7.78 13.48 8.46
CA GLU A 290 8.18 12.08 8.44
C GLU A 290 8.04 11.52 9.85
N HIS A 291 6.92 10.86 10.10
CA HIS A 291 6.66 10.15 11.33
C HIS A 291 6.67 8.67 11.01
N GLY A 292 7.68 7.96 11.52
CA GLY A 292 7.60 6.53 11.81
C GLY A 292 6.55 6.26 12.89
N ARG A 293 5.30 6.69 12.67
CA ARG A 293 4.17 6.20 13.43
C ARG A 293 3.97 4.77 12.97
N ARG A 294 4.38 3.83 13.83
CA ARG A 294 3.85 2.47 13.80
C ARG A 294 2.34 2.60 13.64
N HIS A 295 1.84 2.18 12.48
CA HIS A 295 0.41 1.95 12.30
C HIS A 295 -0.01 1.06 13.48
N GLN A 296 -1.11 1.44 14.15
CA GLN A 296 -1.72 0.56 15.14
C GLN A 296 -1.80 -0.84 14.52
N VAL A 297 -1.37 -1.84 15.28
CA VAL A 297 -1.44 -3.24 14.85
C VAL A 297 -2.87 -3.49 14.44
N PHE A 298 -3.05 -3.88 13.18
CA PHE A 298 -4.36 -4.23 12.67
C PHE A 298 -4.79 -5.49 13.40
N HIS A 299 -5.76 -5.33 14.29
CA HIS A 299 -6.55 -6.42 14.81
C HIS A 299 -7.87 -6.32 14.04
N ALA A 300 -8.06 -7.22 13.07
CA ALA A 300 -9.37 -7.45 12.47
C ALA A 300 -10.39 -7.82 13.56
#